data_AF-A0A645BKQ2-F1
#
_entry.id   AF-A0A645BKQ2-F1
#
_cell.length_a   1.000
_cell.length_b   1.000
_cell.length_c   1.000
_cell.angle_alpha   90.00
_cell.angle_beta   90.00
_cell.angle_gamma   90.00
#
_symmetry.space_group_name_H-M   'P 1'
#
loop_
_entity.id
_entity.type
_entity.pdbx_description
1 polymer ?
#
loop_
_entity_poly.entity_id
_entity_poly.type
_entity_poly.pdbx_seq_one_letter_code
_entity_poly.pdbx_strand_id
1 'polypeptide(L)'
;MIYQEQDLCNLRLDDAKIMVTNQTTMNVNDLYSIHQIIQRHYANPVILEEICPATRIRQEAVLNLDQVDLCYIVGDPKSNNTRSLAKLAEQRAAKVRMIEHVRQIDTKDLADVMTVAVTSGASTPNVLTDQVIIFLNNYHPGMPLPEVATKLL
;
A
#
# COMPACT_ATOMS: atom_id res chain seq x y z
N MET A 1 -9.36 18.34 -7.87
CA MET A 1 -8.39 17.27 -7.54
C MET A 1 -8.24 16.38 -8.76
N ILE A 2 -7.03 15.93 -9.05
CA ILE A 2 -6.68 15.05 -10.17
C ILE A 2 -6.44 13.66 -9.57
N TYR A 3 -7.20 12.66 -10.02
CA TYR A 3 -7.09 11.27 -9.57
C TYR A 3 -6.55 10.35 -10.67
N GLN A 4 -6.72 10.74 -11.92
CA GLN A 4 -6.29 9.99 -13.10
C GLN A 4 -5.83 10.96 -14.19
N GLU A 5 -5.06 10.44 -15.14
CA GLU A 5 -4.51 11.24 -16.25
C GLU A 5 -5.61 11.96 -17.05
N GLN A 6 -6.78 11.33 -17.21
CA GLN A 6 -7.93 11.90 -17.92
C GLN A 6 -8.43 13.21 -17.29
N ASP A 7 -8.27 13.40 -15.98
CA ASP A 7 -8.72 14.61 -15.29
C ASP A 7 -7.89 15.83 -15.71
N LEU A 8 -6.65 15.62 -16.17
CA LEU A 8 -5.80 16.68 -16.72
C LEU A 8 -6.27 17.16 -18.08
N CYS A 9 -6.87 16.28 -18.91
CA CYS A 9 -7.39 16.66 -20.22
C CYS A 9 -8.53 17.68 -20.13
N ASN A 10 -9.29 17.66 -19.03
CA ASN A 10 -10.41 18.56 -18.79
C ASN A 10 -9.98 19.84 -18.04
N LEU A 11 -8.76 19.87 -17.52
CA LEU A 11 -8.24 21.01 -16.77
C LEU A 11 -7.69 22.06 -17.74
N ARG A 12 -8.32 23.24 -17.77
CA ARG A 12 -7.81 24.40 -18.52
C ARG A 12 -7.46 25.51 -17.54
N LEU A 13 -6.17 25.75 -17.37
CA LEU A 13 -5.62 26.83 -16.55
C LEU A 13 -4.73 27.69 -17.46
N ASP A 14 -5.34 28.59 -18.24
CA ASP A 14 -4.64 29.40 -19.23
C ASP A 14 -3.66 30.38 -18.54
N ASP A 15 -2.38 30.34 -18.94
CA ASP A 15 -1.26 31.21 -18.51
C ASP A 15 -1.04 31.39 -16.99
N ALA A 16 -1.62 30.51 -16.17
CA ALA A 16 -1.46 30.55 -14.72
C ALA A 16 -0.12 29.95 -14.29
N LYS A 17 0.60 30.64 -13.39
CA LYS A 17 1.66 30.01 -12.58
C LYS A 17 0.98 29.00 -11.66
N ILE A 18 1.16 27.70 -11.95
CA ILE A 18 0.53 26.64 -11.17
C ILE A 18 1.48 26.07 -10.12
N MET A 19 0.91 25.77 -8.95
CA MET A 19 1.54 24.95 -7.93
C MET A 19 0.76 23.64 -7.80
N VAL A 20 1.47 22.53 -7.76
CA VAL A 20 0.90 21.19 -7.63
C VAL A 20 1.42 20.57 -6.34
N THR A 21 0.49 20.06 -5.55
CA THR A 21 0.75 19.26 -4.36
C THR A 21 -0.07 17.97 -4.45
N ASN A 22 0.24 17.01 -3.59
CA ASN A 22 -0.37 15.69 -3.58
C ASN A 22 -0.76 15.29 -2.16
N GLN A 23 -1.62 14.28 -2.04
CA GLN A 23 -1.89 13.68 -0.75
C GLN A 23 -0.68 12.84 -0.30
N THR A 24 -0.35 12.92 1.00
CA THR A 24 0.82 12.27 1.63
C THR A 24 0.87 10.75 1.50
N THR A 25 -0.26 10.11 1.17
CA THR A 25 -0.44 8.65 1.10
C THR A 25 -0.62 8.14 -0.32
N MET A 26 -0.40 8.97 -1.36
CA MET A 26 -0.51 8.54 -2.75
C MET A 26 0.58 7.54 -3.15
N ASN A 27 0.30 6.74 -4.17
CA ASN A 27 1.28 5.88 -4.80
C ASN A 27 2.37 6.73 -5.49
N VAL A 28 3.64 6.43 -5.22
CA VAL A 28 4.79 7.19 -5.74
C VAL A 28 4.87 7.14 -7.27
N ASN A 29 4.59 5.99 -7.88
CA ASN A 29 4.65 5.82 -9.33
C ASN A 29 3.48 6.51 -10.02
N ASP A 30 2.25 6.38 -9.49
CA ASP A 30 1.08 7.08 -10.03
C ASP A 30 1.31 8.61 -9.99
N LEU A 31 1.89 9.12 -8.90
CA LEU A 31 2.23 10.52 -8.76
C LEU A 31 3.29 10.97 -9.78
N TYR A 32 4.33 10.16 -9.99
CA TYR A 32 5.37 10.45 -10.97
C TYR A 32 4.80 10.57 -12.39
N SER A 33 3.90 9.66 -12.79
CA SER A 33 3.23 9.73 -14.10
C SER A 33 2.39 11.01 -14.25
N ILE A 34 1.62 11.38 -13.23
CA ILE A 34 0.83 12.62 -13.22
C ILE A 34 1.74 13.85 -13.33
N HIS A 35 2.83 13.91 -12.58
CA HIS A 35 3.80 15.01 -12.63
C HIS A 35 4.39 15.18 -14.04
N GLN A 36 4.75 14.07 -14.71
CA GLN A 36 5.25 14.15 -16.08
C GLN A 36 4.23 14.75 -17.06
N ILE A 37 2.96 14.39 -16.93
CA ILE A 37 1.91 14.93 -17.79
C ILE A 37 1.74 16.43 -17.52
N ILE A 38 1.67 16.84 -16.26
CA ILE A 38 1.57 18.25 -15.88
C ILE A 38 2.73 19.07 -16.45
N GLN A 39 3.97 18.56 -16.34
CA GLN A 39 5.16 19.22 -16.88
C GLN A 39 5.16 19.34 -18.40
N ARG A 40 4.45 18.47 -19.12
CA ARG A 40 4.27 18.56 -20.58
C ARG A 40 3.20 19.58 -20.99
N HIS A 41 2.17 19.78 -20.16
CA HIS A 41 1.02 20.63 -20.48
C HIS A 41 1.14 22.07 -19.98
N TYR A 42 1.89 22.31 -18.91
CA TYR A 42 2.00 23.62 -18.27
C TYR A 42 3.44 24.11 -18.27
N ALA A 43 3.64 25.39 -18.58
CA ALA A 43 4.95 26.01 -18.54
C ALA A 43 5.38 26.28 -17.08
N ASN A 44 6.49 25.68 -16.65
CA ASN A 44 7.14 25.90 -15.35
C ASN A 44 6.24 25.67 -14.10
N PRO A 45 5.59 24.50 -13.94
CA PRO A 45 4.83 24.20 -12.73
C PRO A 45 5.75 24.06 -11.51
N VAL A 46 5.32 24.60 -10.36
CA VAL A 46 5.97 24.33 -9.07
C VAL A 46 5.38 23.05 -8.49
N ILE A 47 6.17 21.99 -8.40
CA ILE A 47 5.74 20.70 -7.85
C ILE A 47 6.28 20.56 -6.43
N LEU A 48 5.40 20.41 -5.46
CA LEU A 48 5.72 20.16 -4.06
C LEU A 48 5.23 18.77 -3.68
N GLU A 49 6.17 17.84 -3.56
CA GLU A 49 5.85 16.46 -3.20
C GLU A 49 5.68 16.31 -1.69
N GLU A 50 4.50 15.85 -1.25
CA GLU A 50 4.19 15.69 0.17
C GLU A 50 4.14 14.22 0.62
N ILE A 51 4.61 13.26 -0.19
CA ILE A 51 4.64 11.86 0.24
C ILE A 51 5.53 11.73 1.49
N CYS A 52 4.97 11.17 2.56
CA CYS A 52 5.70 10.94 3.79
C CYS A 52 6.83 9.91 3.55
N PRO A 53 8.05 10.11 4.10
CA PRO A 53 9.14 9.13 3.97
C PRO A 53 8.74 7.71 4.42
N ALA A 54 7.94 7.60 5.48
CA ALA A 54 7.45 6.32 5.99
C ALA A 54 6.53 5.57 5.01
N THR A 55 5.77 6.31 4.20
CA THR A 55 4.93 5.76 3.12
C THR A 55 5.81 5.30 1.96
N ARG A 56 6.77 6.14 1.54
CA ARG A 56 7.71 5.82 0.46
C ARG A 56 8.49 4.53 0.73
N ILE A 57 9.12 4.41 1.90
CA ILE A 57 9.90 3.23 2.30
C ILE A 57 9.08 1.94 2.19
N ARG A 58 7.81 1.96 2.61
CA ARG A 58 6.93 0.79 2.54
C ARG A 58 6.53 0.44 1.11
N GLN A 59 6.25 1.44 0.28
CA GLN A 59 5.93 1.22 -1.13
C GLN A 59 7.14 0.65 -1.88
N GLU A 60 8.33 1.20 -1.64
CA GLU A 60 9.59 0.69 -2.21
C GLU A 60 9.89 -0.73 -1.73
N ALA A 61 9.67 -1.03 -0.45
CA ALA A 61 9.83 -2.39 0.07
C ALA A 61 8.92 -3.39 -0.64
N VAL A 62 7.64 -3.05 -0.87
CA VAL A 62 6.70 -3.89 -1.63
C VAL A 62 7.14 -4.03 -3.08
N LEU A 63 7.54 -2.94 -3.73
CA LEU A 63 8.00 -2.95 -5.12
C LEU A 63 9.29 -3.74 -5.32
N ASN A 64 10.12 -3.89 -4.29
CA ASN A 64 11.38 -4.64 -4.35
C ASN A 64 11.24 -6.09 -3.87
N LEU A 65 10.02 -6.56 -3.55
CA LEU A 65 9.79 -7.98 -3.27
C LEU A 65 10.08 -8.83 -4.52
N ASP A 66 10.68 -9.99 -4.29
CA ASP A 66 10.64 -11.10 -5.25
C ASP A 66 9.19 -11.54 -5.46
N GLN A 67 8.94 -12.34 -6.51
CA GLN A 67 7.61 -12.90 -6.71
C GLN A 67 7.25 -13.84 -5.56
N VAL A 68 6.09 -13.60 -4.94
CA VAL A 68 5.55 -14.41 -3.85
C VAL A 68 4.16 -14.95 -4.17
N ASP A 69 3.75 -16.02 -3.50
CA ASP A 69 2.43 -16.60 -3.74
C ASP A 69 1.32 -15.79 -3.07
N LEU A 70 1.61 -15.20 -1.90
CA LEU A 70 0.65 -14.44 -1.11
C LEU A 70 1.30 -13.24 -0.41
N CYS A 71 0.63 -12.10 -0.43
CA CYS A 71 1.00 -10.93 0.35
C CYS A 71 -0.15 -10.48 1.25
N TYR A 72 0.10 -10.41 2.57
CA TYR A 72 -0.80 -9.78 3.53
C TYR A 72 -0.42 -8.31 3.75
N ILE A 73 -1.40 -7.43 3.59
CA ILE A 73 -1.30 -6.01 3.93
C ILE A 73 -2.08 -5.76 5.22
N VAL A 74 -1.38 -5.46 6.31
CA VAL A 74 -2.00 -5.23 7.61
C VAL A 74 -2.40 -3.77 7.79
N GLY A 75 -3.69 -3.52 8.00
CA GLY A 75 -4.25 -2.20 8.25
C GLY A 75 -5.71 -2.08 7.85
N ASP A 76 -6.33 -0.94 8.19
CA ASP A 76 -7.71 -0.63 7.83
C ASP A 76 -7.87 -0.66 6.30
N PRO A 77 -8.77 -1.48 5.71
CA PRO A 77 -9.01 -1.53 4.28
C PRO A 77 -9.56 -0.21 3.70
N LYS A 78 -10.08 0.69 4.54
CA LYS A 78 -10.49 2.04 4.15
C LYS A 78 -9.32 3.03 4.13
N SER A 79 -8.17 2.72 4.72
CA SER A 79 -6.99 3.57 4.68
C SER A 79 -6.39 3.63 3.28
N ASN A 80 -6.06 4.83 2.81
CA ASN A 80 -5.42 5.01 1.51
C ASN A 80 -4.01 4.40 1.47
N ASN A 81 -3.28 4.41 2.60
CA ASN A 81 -1.99 3.72 2.72
C ASN A 81 -2.14 2.21 2.50
N THR A 82 -3.12 1.57 3.17
CA THR A 82 -3.38 0.13 3.04
C THR A 82 -3.75 -0.22 1.60
N ARG A 83 -4.68 0.52 1.00
CA ARG A 83 -5.14 0.29 -0.38
C ARG A 83 -4.03 0.51 -1.41
N SER A 84 -3.21 1.53 -1.22
CA SER A 84 -2.07 1.83 -2.10
C SER A 84 -1.00 0.74 -2.03
N LEU A 85 -0.71 0.20 -0.84
CA LEU A 85 0.19 -0.95 -0.69
C LEU A 85 -0.39 -2.22 -1.31
N ALA A 86 -1.69 -2.47 -1.15
CA ALA A 86 -2.35 -3.62 -1.78
C ALA A 86 -2.27 -3.58 -3.31
N LYS A 87 -2.59 -2.42 -3.92
CA LYS A 87 -2.46 -2.22 -5.38
C LYS A 87 -1.02 -2.42 -5.87
N LEU A 88 -0.02 -2.01 -5.08
CA LEU A 88 1.39 -2.26 -5.41
C LEU A 88 1.76 -3.73 -5.30
N ALA A 89 1.29 -4.42 -4.26
CA ALA A 89 1.59 -5.81 -4.01
C ALA A 89 1.05 -6.74 -5.10
N GLU A 90 -0.02 -6.37 -5.80
CA GLU A 90 -0.56 -7.12 -6.94
C GLU A 90 0.46 -7.31 -8.08
N GLN A 91 1.53 -6.51 -8.12
CA GLN A 91 2.61 -6.64 -9.10
C GLN A 91 3.64 -7.72 -8.72
N ARG A 92 3.72 -8.06 -7.43
CA ARG A 92 4.75 -8.94 -6.84
C ARG A 92 4.19 -10.19 -6.18
N ALA A 93 2.88 -10.28 -6.02
CA ALA A 93 2.22 -11.39 -5.35
C ALA A 93 1.10 -11.97 -6.21
N ALA A 94 1.04 -13.29 -6.32
CA ALA A 94 -0.06 -13.97 -7.01
C ALA A 94 -1.42 -13.73 -6.32
N LYS A 95 -1.40 -13.56 -4.99
CA LYS A 95 -2.58 -13.25 -4.18
C LYS A 95 -2.26 -12.11 -3.21
N VAL A 96 -3.18 -11.16 -3.07
CA VAL A 96 -3.10 -10.09 -2.07
C VAL A 96 -4.31 -10.14 -1.13
N ARG A 97 -4.08 -9.94 0.16
CA ARG A 97 -5.12 -9.89 1.19
C ARG A 97 -4.89 -8.71 2.12
N MET A 98 -5.90 -7.86 2.27
CA MET A 98 -5.91 -6.83 3.31
C MET A 98 -6.57 -7.39 4.55
N ILE A 99 -5.91 -7.27 5.70
CA ILE A 99 -6.42 -7.71 7.00
C ILE A 99 -6.12 -6.66 8.06
N GLU A 100 -7.02 -6.47 9.01
CA GLU A 100 -6.85 -5.58 10.16
C GLU A 100 -6.15 -6.29 11.32
N HIS A 101 -6.32 -7.61 11.41
CA HIS A 101 -5.75 -8.43 12.48
C HIS A 101 -5.66 -9.91 12.07
N VAL A 102 -4.78 -10.65 12.75
CA VAL A 102 -4.49 -12.08 12.48
C VAL A 102 -5.72 -12.99 12.39
N ARG A 103 -6.80 -12.68 13.12
CA ARG A 103 -8.05 -13.46 13.09
C ARG A 103 -8.80 -13.41 11.75
N GLN A 104 -8.46 -12.49 10.85
CA GLN A 104 -9.03 -12.41 9.50
C GLN A 104 -8.28 -13.27 8.49
N ILE A 105 -7.22 -13.97 8.89
CA ILE A 105 -6.54 -14.92 8.00
C ILE A 105 -7.46 -16.13 7.78
N ASP A 106 -7.89 -16.31 6.53
CA ASP A 106 -8.51 -17.55 6.07
C ASP A 106 -7.40 -18.55 5.77
N THR A 107 -7.37 -19.68 6.49
CA THR A 107 -6.37 -20.74 6.29
C THR A 107 -6.45 -21.38 4.90
N LYS A 108 -7.57 -21.23 4.20
CA LYS A 108 -7.70 -21.64 2.79
C LYS A 108 -6.82 -20.80 1.87
N ASP A 109 -6.52 -19.55 2.24
CA ASP A 109 -5.59 -18.72 1.46
C ASP A 109 -4.14 -19.21 1.57
N LEU A 110 -3.83 -20.01 2.58
CA LEU A 110 -2.50 -20.60 2.83
C LEU A 110 -2.34 -22.00 2.23
N ALA A 111 -3.38 -22.57 1.61
CA ALA A 111 -3.26 -23.84 0.89
C ALA A 111 -2.37 -23.64 -0.34
N ASP A 112 -1.41 -24.54 -0.53
CA ASP A 112 -0.47 -24.56 -1.67
C ASP A 112 0.38 -23.27 -1.82
N VAL A 113 0.53 -22.49 -0.74
CA VAL A 113 1.37 -21.28 -0.69
C VAL A 113 2.74 -21.63 -0.11
N MET A 114 3.80 -21.33 -0.86
CA MET A 114 5.20 -21.58 -0.45
C MET A 114 5.85 -20.34 0.13
N THR A 115 5.48 -19.17 -0.38
CA THR A 115 6.08 -17.87 -0.02
C THR A 115 5.01 -16.86 0.37
N VAL A 116 5.15 -16.29 1.57
CA VAL A 116 4.25 -15.25 2.09
C VAL A 116 5.04 -14.00 2.43
N ALA A 117 4.61 -12.86 1.88
CA ALA A 117 5.06 -11.55 2.31
C ALA A 117 4.05 -10.92 3.29
N VAL A 118 4.54 -10.18 4.27
CA VAL A 118 3.70 -9.40 5.20
C VAL A 118 4.23 -7.99 5.26
N THR A 119 3.34 -7.01 5.10
CA THR A 119 3.65 -5.59 5.26
C THR A 119 2.47 -4.88 5.90
N SER A 120 2.61 -3.60 6.24
CA SER A 120 1.56 -2.83 6.87
C SER A 120 1.62 -1.35 6.53
N GLY A 121 0.47 -0.68 6.58
CA GLY A 121 0.39 0.76 6.37
C GLY A 121 1.17 1.55 7.44
N ALA A 122 1.62 2.76 7.11
CA ALA A 122 2.38 3.60 8.04
C ALA A 122 1.62 3.94 9.34
N SER A 123 0.28 3.92 9.30
CA SER A 123 -0.60 4.16 10.44
C SER A 123 -0.96 2.89 11.22
N THR A 124 -0.49 1.72 10.78
CA THR A 124 -0.81 0.44 11.43
C THR A 124 0.21 0.15 12.54
N PRO A 125 -0.21 -0.12 13.78
CA PRO A 125 0.69 -0.53 14.86
C PRO A 125 1.49 -1.79 14.50
N ASN A 126 2.81 -1.77 14.72
CA ASN A 126 3.70 -2.89 14.41
C ASN A 126 3.25 -4.20 15.06
N VAL A 127 2.68 -4.15 16.26
CA VAL A 127 2.18 -5.33 16.99
C VAL A 127 1.17 -6.16 16.18
N LEU A 128 0.35 -5.52 15.33
CA LEU A 128 -0.60 -6.24 14.48
C LEU A 128 0.12 -6.99 13.35
N THR A 129 1.18 -6.40 12.80
CA THR A 129 2.05 -7.05 11.81
C THR A 129 2.81 -8.20 12.44
N ASP A 130 3.37 -8.00 13.63
CA ASP A 130 4.12 -9.02 14.36
C ASP A 130 3.24 -10.23 14.69
N GLN A 131 1.99 -10.02 15.10
CA GLN A 131 1.03 -11.10 15.35
C GLN A 131 0.78 -11.96 14.10
N VAL A 132 0.69 -11.33 12.92
CA VAL A 132 0.52 -12.04 11.64
C VAL A 132 1.78 -12.85 11.32
N ILE A 133 2.97 -12.27 11.49
CA ILE A 133 4.25 -12.98 11.27
C ILE A 133 4.39 -14.16 12.22
N ILE A 134 4.11 -13.97 13.51
CA ILE A 134 4.13 -15.03 14.53
C ILE A 134 3.17 -16.15 14.15
N PHE A 135 1.95 -15.83 13.71
CA PHE A 135 1.01 -16.83 13.26
C PHE A 135 1.54 -17.65 12.09
N LEU A 136 2.01 -17.00 11.03
CA LEU A 136 2.49 -17.67 9.82
C LEU A 136 3.68 -18.58 10.11
N ASN A 137 4.61 -18.15 10.98
CA ASN A 137 5.76 -18.96 11.39
C ASN A 137 5.38 -20.22 12.17
N ASN A 138 4.25 -20.21 12.88
CA ASN A 138 3.76 -21.34 13.67
C ASN A 138 2.59 -22.08 12.99
N TYR A 139 2.20 -21.68 11.78
CA TYR A 139 1.07 -22.27 11.10
C TYR A 139 1.40 -23.68 10.61
N HIS A 140 0.57 -24.62 11.02
CA HIS A 140 0.54 -25.98 10.49
C HIS A 140 -0.90 -26.30 10.07
N PRO A 141 -1.12 -27.03 8.95
CA PRO A 141 -2.47 -27.42 8.53
C PRO A 141 -3.22 -28.09 9.68
N GLY A 142 -4.35 -27.51 10.10
CA GLY A 142 -5.20 -28.03 11.19
C GLY A 142 -5.00 -27.40 12.57
N MET A 143 -4.11 -26.41 12.76
CA MET A 143 -4.00 -25.67 14.03
C MET A 143 -5.01 -24.51 14.16
N PRO A 144 -5.53 -24.23 15.37
CA PRO A 144 -6.40 -23.07 15.63
C PRO A 144 -5.62 -21.75 15.55
N LEU A 145 -6.33 -20.65 15.20
CA LEU A 145 -5.76 -19.31 15.12
C LEU A 145 -5.30 -18.83 16.52
N PRO A 146 -4.13 -18.15 16.64
CA PRO A 146 -3.63 -17.62 17.90
C PRO A 146 -4.56 -16.54 18.43
N GLU A 147 -4.72 -16.50 19.76
CA GLU A 147 -5.45 -15.43 20.42
C GLU A 147 -4.70 -14.10 20.27
N VAL A 148 -5.38 -13.08 19.74
CA VAL A 148 -4.88 -11.70 19.77
C VAL A 148 -4.80 -11.28 21.23
N ALA A 149 -3.58 -11.04 21.71
CA ALA A 149 -3.38 -10.41 23.01
C ALA A 149 -3.90 -8.97 22.95
N THR A 150 -5.15 -8.76 23.37
CA THR A 150 -5.66 -7.42 23.63
C THR A 150 -5.02 -6.93 24.93
N LYS A 151 -3.87 -6.26 24.82
CA LYS A 151 -3.39 -5.42 25.92
C LYS A 151 -3.28 -3.99 25.41
N LEU A 152 -4.37 -3.26 25.68
CA LEU A 152 -4.45 -1.81 25.67
C LEU A 152 -3.25 -1.23 26.43
N LEU A 153 -2.50 -0.37 25.76
CA LEU A 153 -1.85 0.80 26.35
C LEU A 153 -2.20 1.99 25.48
#